data_AF-A0A9X7YNN2-F1
#
_entry.id   AF-A0A9X7YNN2-F1
#
_cell.length_a   1.000
_cell.length_b   1.000
_cell.length_c   1.000
_cell.angle_alpha   90.00
_cell.angle_beta   90.00
_cell.angle_gamma   90.00
#
_symmetry.space_group_name_H-M   'P 1'
#
loop_
_entity.id
_entity.type
_entity.pdbx_description
1 polymer ?
#
loop_
_entity_poly.entity_id
_entity_poly.type
_entity_poly.pdbx_seq_one_letter_code
_entity_poly.pdbx_strand_id
1 'polypeptide(L)'
;MSEHSLVTQGLELMVFGMGVVFVFLAMLVVVTTLMSKLVNKIVPEAELVAAPVRAKPQQGVDPQLLKVLSAAVKEHRARQK
;
A
#
# COMPACT_ATOMS: atom_id res chain seq x y z
N MET A 1 -16.59 24.69 -48.89
CA MET A 1 -17.03 23.29 -48.66
C MET A 1 -15.82 22.39 -48.41
N SER A 2 -15.00 22.65 -47.37
CA SER A 2 -13.73 21.92 -47.17
C SER A 2 -13.24 21.84 -45.71
N GLU A 3 -13.83 22.60 -44.78
CA GLU A 3 -13.41 22.62 -43.36
C GLU A 3 -13.53 21.27 -42.64
N HIS A 4 -14.52 20.45 -43.04
CA HIS A 4 -14.76 19.15 -42.42
C HIS A 4 -13.54 18.21 -42.55
N SER A 5 -12.74 18.36 -43.61
CA SER A 5 -11.58 17.49 -43.85
C SER A 5 -10.44 17.75 -42.89
N LEU A 6 -10.15 19.01 -42.54
CA LEU A 6 -8.99 19.34 -41.69
C LEU A 6 -9.25 18.94 -40.23
N VAL A 7 -10.46 19.18 -39.73
CA VAL A 7 -10.83 18.77 -38.37
C VAL A 7 -10.86 17.25 -38.26
N THR A 8 -11.42 16.54 -39.25
CA THR A 8 -11.41 15.08 -39.28
C THR A 8 -9.98 14.52 -39.37
N GLN A 9 -9.12 15.11 -40.20
CA GLN A 9 -7.73 14.68 -40.34
C GLN A 9 -6.90 14.96 -39.08
N GLY A 10 -7.15 16.08 -38.40
CA GLY A 10 -6.54 16.38 -37.10
C GLY A 10 -7.00 15.42 -36.00
N LEU A 11 -8.29 15.04 -36.02
CA LEU A 11 -8.83 14.06 -35.09
C LEU A 11 -8.25 12.66 -35.32
N GLU A 12 -8.13 12.22 -36.57
CA GLU A 12 -7.46 10.96 -36.94
C GLU A 12 -6.00 10.95 -36.46
N LEU A 13 -5.27 12.05 -36.67
CA LEU A 13 -3.88 12.17 -36.20
C LEU A 13 -3.79 12.12 -34.67
N MET A 14 -4.70 12.78 -33.95
CA MET A 14 -4.74 12.75 -32.50
C MET A 14 -5.02 11.34 -31.97
N VAL A 15 -6.03 10.65 -32.52
CA VAL A 15 -6.37 9.28 -32.12
C VAL A 15 -5.22 8.34 -32.42
N PHE A 16 -4.59 8.47 -33.59
CA PHE A 16 -3.45 7.64 -33.96
C PHE A 16 -2.23 7.90 -33.05
N GLY A 17 -1.84 9.16 -32.87
CA GLY A 17 -0.70 9.53 -32.04
C GLY A 17 -0.90 9.16 -30.57
N MET A 18 -2.07 9.48 -30.01
CA MET A 18 -2.43 9.12 -28.64
C MET A 18 -2.57 7.61 -28.46
N GLY A 19 -3.09 6.90 -29.46
CA GLY A 19 -3.21 5.44 -29.45
C GLY A 19 -1.85 4.74 -29.46
N VAL A 20 -0.93 5.16 -30.33
CA VAL A 20 0.43 4.60 -30.38
C VAL A 20 1.18 4.85 -29.06
N VAL A 21 1.10 6.06 -28.51
CA VAL A 21 1.69 6.37 -27.21
C VAL A 21 1.07 5.53 -26.10
N PHE A 22 -0.26 5.41 -26.07
CA PHE A 22 -0.95 4.58 -25.08
C PHE A 22 -0.52 3.11 -25.15
N VAL A 23 -0.46 2.53 -26.35
CA VAL A 23 0.00 1.14 -26.56
C VAL A 23 1.46 1.00 -26.13
N PHE A 24 2.31 1.95 -26.46
CA PHE A 24 3.72 1.94 -26.06
C PHE A 24 3.87 1.98 -24.53
N LEU A 25 3.16 2.89 -23.86
CA LEU A 25 3.16 2.97 -22.40
C LEU A 25 2.57 1.71 -21.75
N ALA A 26 1.46 1.18 -22.28
CA ALA A 26 0.87 -0.06 -21.81
C ALA A 26 1.86 -1.24 -21.93
N MET A 27 2.59 -1.32 -23.05
CA MET A 27 3.63 -2.32 -23.24
C MET A 27 4.77 -2.16 -22.22
N LEU A 28 5.21 -0.93 -21.96
CA LEU A 28 6.22 -0.66 -20.91
C LEU A 28 5.72 -1.04 -19.51
N VAL A 29 4.45 -0.77 -19.19
CA VAL A 29 3.83 -1.18 -17.92
C VAL A 29 3.79 -2.70 -17.81
N VAL A 30 3.44 -3.42 -18.88
CA VAL A 30 3.46 -4.89 -18.89
C VAL A 30 4.87 -5.41 -18.64
N VAL A 31 5.88 -4.88 -19.34
CA VAL A 31 7.28 -5.29 -19.18
C VAL A 31 7.78 -5.02 -17.76
N THR A 32 7.52 -3.84 -17.21
CA THR A 32 7.92 -3.49 -15.83
C THR A 32 7.16 -4.31 -14.79
N THR A 33 5.89 -4.65 -15.03
CA THR A 33 5.11 -5.56 -14.17
C THR A 33 5.65 -6.98 -14.21
N LEU A 34 6.04 -7.47 -15.40
CA LEU A 34 6.72 -8.77 -15.54
C LEU A 34 8.06 -8.76 -14.81
N MET A 35 8.88 -7.72 -14.99
CA MET A 35 10.10 -7.55 -14.20
C MET A 35 9.81 -7.55 -12.70
N SER A 36 8.81 -6.79 -12.23
CA SER A 36 8.44 -6.76 -10.81
C SER A 36 8.03 -8.14 -10.30
N LYS A 37 7.27 -8.91 -11.07
CA LYS A 37 6.89 -10.29 -10.72
C LYS A 37 8.06 -11.26 -10.75
N LEU A 38 8.95 -11.15 -11.74
CA LEU A 38 10.14 -11.97 -11.84
C LEU A 38 11.09 -11.65 -10.67
N VAL A 39 11.31 -10.37 -10.39
CA VAL A 39 12.13 -9.92 -9.25
C VAL A 39 11.56 -10.47 -7.95
N ASN A 40 10.28 -10.27 -7.63
CA ASN A 40 9.65 -10.82 -6.42
C ASN A 40 9.71 -12.35 -6.31
N LYS A 41 9.79 -13.06 -7.44
CA LYS A 41 9.86 -14.53 -7.47
C LYS A 41 11.30 -15.05 -7.37
N ILE A 42 12.27 -14.37 -7.97
CA ILE A 42 13.68 -14.80 -8.06
C ILE A 42 14.47 -14.26 -6.87
N VAL A 43 14.17 -13.03 -6.48
CA VAL A 43 14.52 -12.45 -5.20
C VAL A 43 13.20 -12.44 -4.43
N PRO A 44 12.80 -13.54 -3.77
CA PRO A 44 11.86 -13.39 -2.67
C PRO A 44 12.49 -12.29 -1.85
N GLU A 45 11.85 -11.12 -1.81
CA GLU A 45 12.14 -10.11 -0.83
C GLU A 45 12.12 -10.92 0.44
N ALA A 46 13.32 -11.23 0.95
CA ALA A 46 13.46 -11.88 2.24
C ALA A 46 12.57 -10.98 3.04
N GLU A 47 11.41 -11.51 3.46
CA GLU A 47 10.46 -10.73 4.22
C GLU A 47 11.41 -10.01 5.17
N LEU A 48 11.38 -8.69 5.15
CA LEU A 48 11.67 -8.01 6.39
C LEU A 48 10.52 -8.53 7.25
N VAL A 49 10.65 -9.79 7.71
CA VAL A 49 9.99 -10.39 8.84
C VAL A 49 10.32 -9.29 9.79
N ALA A 50 9.33 -8.43 10.04
CA ALA A 50 9.46 -7.38 11.01
C ALA A 50 10.01 -8.12 12.21
N ALA A 51 11.32 -7.94 12.45
CA ALA A 51 12.14 -8.97 13.10
C ALA A 51 11.34 -9.41 14.30
N PRO A 52 10.94 -10.71 14.41
CA PRO A 52 9.79 -11.12 15.23
C PRO A 52 9.95 -10.34 16.50
N VAL A 53 9.09 -9.31 16.70
CA VAL A 53 9.30 -8.35 17.79
C VAL A 53 9.35 -9.27 18.97
N ARG A 54 10.55 -9.50 19.49
CA ARG A 54 10.76 -10.53 20.49
C ARG A 54 9.83 -10.07 21.56
N ALA A 55 8.71 -10.78 21.73
CA ALA A 55 7.72 -10.39 22.70
C ALA A 55 8.57 -10.27 23.95
N LYS A 56 8.77 -9.03 24.43
CA LYS A 56 9.47 -8.81 25.69
C LYS A 56 8.79 -9.83 26.59
N PRO A 57 9.56 -10.69 27.29
CA PRO A 57 8.94 -11.69 28.15
C PRO A 57 7.85 -10.92 28.88
N GLN A 58 6.58 -11.28 28.61
CA GLN A 58 5.48 -10.65 29.31
C GLN A 58 5.83 -10.98 30.74
N GLN A 59 6.41 -10.00 31.43
CA GLN A 59 6.69 -10.09 32.85
C GLN A 59 5.31 -10.38 33.38
N GLY A 60 5.08 -11.65 33.72
CA GLY A 60 3.77 -12.17 34.05
C GLY A 60 3.18 -11.15 35.00
N VAL A 61 2.09 -10.51 34.57
CA VAL A 61 1.65 -9.27 35.20
C VAL A 61 1.54 -9.56 36.69
N ASP A 62 2.38 -8.89 37.48
CA ASP A 62 2.52 -9.21 38.89
C ASP A 62 1.10 -9.14 39.50
N PRO A 63 0.58 -10.23 40.08
CA PRO A 63 -0.75 -10.25 40.67
C PRO A 63 -0.95 -9.11 41.69
N GLN A 64 0.14 -8.66 42.32
CA GLN A 64 0.14 -7.50 43.19
C GLN A 64 -0.07 -6.18 42.43
N LEU A 65 0.59 -5.99 41.28
CA LEU A 65 0.38 -4.81 40.42
C LEU A 65 -1.06 -4.76 39.88
N LEU A 66 -1.64 -5.90 39.49
CA LEU A 66 -3.04 -5.95 39.06
C LEU A 66 -4.03 -5.55 40.17
N LYS A 67 -3.78 -6.00 41.41
CA LYS A 67 -4.61 -5.63 42.57
C LYS A 67 -4.53 -4.14 42.86
N VAL A 68 -3.32 -3.56 42.84
CA VAL A 68 -3.12 -2.13 43.08
C VAL A 68 -3.75 -1.29 41.97
N LEU A 69 -3.57 -1.66 40.69
CA LEU A 69 -4.22 -0.96 39.58
C LEU A 69 -5.76 -1.02 39.71
N SER A 70 -6.31 -2.19 40.04
CA SER A 70 -7.76 -2.37 40.18
C SER A 70 -8.34 -1.52 41.32
N ALA A 71 -7.65 -1.44 42.46
CA ALA A 71 -8.04 -0.56 43.57
C ALA A 71 -7.96 0.92 43.17
N ALA A 72 -6.87 1.33 42.51
CA ALA A 72 -6.69 2.71 42.06
C ALA A 72 -7.75 3.15 41.05
N VAL A 73 -8.10 2.29 40.08
CA VAL A 73 -9.15 2.57 39.09
C VAL A 73 -10.53 2.67 39.77
N LYS A 74 -10.83 1.79 40.73
CA LYS A 74 -12.08 1.83 41.48
C LYS A 74 -12.22 3.11 42.29
N GLU A 75 -11.13 3.55 42.94
CA GLU A 75 -11.11 4.78 43.72
C GLU A 75 -11.21 6.03 42.85
N HIS A 76 -10.52 6.07 41.72
CA HIS A 76 -10.66 7.15 40.74
C HIS A 76 -12.10 7.27 40.23
N ARG A 77 -12.75 6.14 39.92
CA ARG A 77 -14.14 6.11 39.47
C ARG A 77 -15.13 6.51 40.57
N ALA A 78 -14.85 6.16 41.82
CA ALA A 78 -15.65 6.58 42.97
C ALA A 78 -15.49 8.09 43.26
N ARG A 79 -14.31 8.64 42.98
CA ARG A 79 -13.97 10.06 43.17
C ARG A 79 -14.45 10.96 42.02
N GLN A 80 -14.68 10.38 40.84
CA GLN A 80 -15.30 11.06 39.69
C GLN A 80 -16.83 10.92 39.65
N LYS A 81 -17.44 10.49 40.75
CA LYS A 81 -18.89 10.45 40.96
C LYS A 81 -19.24 11.27 42.18
#